data_AF-A0AAW2YM95-F1
#
_entry.id   AF-A0AAW2YM95-F1
#
_cell.length_a   1.000
_cell.length_b   1.000
_cell.length_c   1.000
_cell.angle_alpha   90.00
_cell.angle_beta   90.00
_cell.angle_gamma   90.00
#
_symmetry.space_group_name_H-M   'P 1'
#
loop_
_entity.id
_entity.type
_entity.pdbx_description
1 polymer ?
#
loop_
_entity_poly.entity_id
_entity_poly.type
_entity_poly.pdbx_seq_one_letter_code
_entity_poly.pdbx_strand_id
1 'polypeptide(L)'
;MSNYLNYSSAQKDKDGIPIYGMDKELQDKKNAKYNPESEREVREWIETLTGEKFKGGFQESLKSGVLLCNFVNKIRPGIVPKINKSNLPFMQMENIGYFLKAATDLGLKTHDTFQTVDLYEDKNIPKVIQSLLILGSVVQKDPSYRGPKVGVKLADKTEYNFTEQQLRESQNTVGRQYDASINHGNVTSIGREVVKTKDTGLRTGQSQQTGGSLAPERNASIGNEIIKTTSVGDTRVNSQQTSGSLKGQTQSSIGNEIIKTSSVGDTRVNSQQMAGSLKGLQNPSISNSIIKTSPRGGSEDKYAELEKLAGLRDKGILTEGEFQAKKKQILGL
;
A
#
# COMPACT_ATOMS: atom_id res chain seq x y z
N MET A 1 -19.22 30.90 -24.18
CA MET A 1 -18.85 32.22 -24.75
C MET A 1 -17.41 32.50 -24.36
N SER A 2 -16.52 32.59 -25.34
CA SER A 2 -15.08 32.72 -25.14
C SER A 2 -14.72 34.03 -24.44
N ASN A 3 -14.10 33.95 -23.26
CA ASN A 3 -13.52 35.09 -22.57
C ASN A 3 -12.18 35.47 -23.24
N TYR A 4 -12.24 36.15 -24.38
CA TYR A 4 -11.09 36.86 -24.94
C TYR A 4 -11.04 38.26 -24.33
N LEU A 5 -10.25 38.42 -23.27
CA LEU A 5 -9.88 39.74 -22.76
C LEU A 5 -8.90 40.42 -23.72
N ASN A 6 -9.02 41.74 -23.80
CA ASN A 6 -8.30 42.67 -24.67
C ASN A 6 -6.77 42.43 -24.66
N TYR A 7 -6.12 42.40 -25.85
CA TYR A 7 -4.66 42.16 -26.00
C TYR A 7 -3.80 43.12 -25.16
N SER A 8 -4.30 44.33 -24.93
CA SER A 8 -3.62 45.38 -24.15
C SER A 8 -3.57 45.10 -22.64
N SER A 9 -4.49 44.29 -22.10
CA SER A 9 -4.57 43.99 -20.66
C SER A 9 -4.14 42.57 -20.29
N ALA A 10 -3.57 41.81 -21.23
CA ALA A 10 -3.08 40.45 -20.98
C ALA A 10 -1.74 40.48 -20.24
N GLN A 11 -1.56 39.58 -19.26
CA GLN A 11 -0.25 39.34 -18.64
C GLN A 11 0.73 38.86 -19.71
N LYS A 12 1.93 39.43 -19.74
CA LYS A 12 2.97 39.11 -20.71
C LYS A 12 4.04 38.25 -20.07
N ASP A 13 4.64 37.36 -20.85
CA ASP A 13 5.83 36.62 -20.43
C ASP A 13 7.08 37.52 -20.42
N LYS A 14 8.24 36.92 -20.12
CA LYS A 14 9.53 37.60 -20.09
C LYS A 14 9.96 38.13 -21.46
N ASP A 15 9.36 37.62 -22.53
CA ASP A 15 9.62 37.99 -23.93
C ASP A 15 8.57 38.99 -24.46
N GLY A 16 7.66 39.46 -23.59
CA GLY A 16 6.64 40.46 -23.92
C GLY A 16 5.41 39.90 -24.65
N ILE A 17 5.28 38.57 -24.74
CA ILE A 17 4.20 37.89 -25.43
C ILE A 17 3.02 37.73 -24.46
N PRO A 18 1.80 38.17 -24.84
CA PRO A 18 0.63 38.03 -23.98
C PRO A 18 0.19 36.57 -23.84
N ILE A 19 0.03 36.17 -22.59
CA ILE A 19 -0.25 34.81 -22.15
C ILE A 19 -1.77 34.65 -21.96
N TYR A 20 -2.38 33.71 -22.67
CA TYR A 20 -3.82 33.46 -22.61
C TYR A 20 -4.15 31.96 -22.55
N GLY A 21 -5.37 31.63 -22.13
CA GLY A 21 -5.89 30.26 -22.12
C GLY A 21 -5.07 29.30 -21.24
N MET A 22 -4.72 28.13 -21.81
CA MET A 22 -4.01 27.05 -21.12
C MET A 22 -2.63 27.46 -20.59
N ASP A 23 -1.94 28.38 -21.27
CA ASP A 23 -0.60 28.83 -20.87
C ASP A 23 -0.66 29.70 -19.61
N LYS A 24 -1.71 30.52 -19.47
CA LYS A 24 -1.96 31.31 -18.26
C LYS A 24 -2.28 30.40 -17.07
N GLU A 25 -3.18 29.42 -17.25
CA GLU A 25 -3.49 28.45 -16.21
C GLU A 25 -2.25 27.64 -15.77
N LEU A 26 -1.37 27.31 -16.72
CA LEU A 26 -0.13 26.59 -16.43
C LEU A 26 0.84 27.45 -15.61
N GLN A 27 0.95 28.74 -15.93
CA GLN A 27 1.78 29.68 -15.19
C GLN A 27 1.21 29.98 -13.80
N ASP A 28 -0.11 30.15 -13.66
CA ASP A 28 -0.77 30.34 -12.37
C ASP A 28 -0.58 29.12 -11.46
N LYS A 29 -0.67 27.90 -12.03
CA LYS A 29 -0.33 26.66 -11.29
C LYS A 29 1.15 26.56 -10.91
N LYS A 30 2.07 27.11 -11.72
CA LYS A 30 3.50 27.20 -11.36
C LYS A 30 3.73 28.20 -10.23
N ASN A 31 3.12 29.38 -10.32
CA ASN A 31 3.22 30.43 -9.31
C ASN A 31 2.60 30.00 -7.98
N ALA A 32 1.49 29.24 -8.01
CA ALA A 32 0.89 28.67 -6.81
C ALA A 32 1.81 27.67 -6.07
N LYS A 33 2.80 27.08 -6.77
CA LYS A 33 3.80 26.18 -6.17
C LYS A 33 5.03 26.92 -5.64
N TYR A 34 5.18 28.20 -5.98
CA TYR A 34 6.29 29.00 -5.49
C TYR A 34 5.99 29.48 -4.07
N ASN A 35 6.79 29.05 -3.10
CA ASN A 35 6.70 29.50 -1.72
C ASN A 35 7.94 30.35 -1.36
N PRO A 36 7.78 31.65 -1.10
CA PRO A 36 8.89 32.54 -0.71
C PRO A 36 9.64 32.07 0.54
N GLU A 37 8.94 31.44 1.49
CA GLU A 37 9.56 30.91 2.71
C GLU A 37 10.51 29.75 2.40
N SER A 38 10.12 28.88 1.47
CA SER A 38 10.96 27.77 1.00
C SER A 38 12.20 28.28 0.25
N GLU A 39 12.08 29.36 -0.52
CA GLU A 39 13.25 29.99 -1.14
C GLU A 39 14.20 30.53 -0.06
N ARG A 40 13.67 31.21 0.96
CA ARG A 40 14.49 31.76 2.05
C ARG A 40 15.25 30.66 2.80
N GLU A 41 14.58 29.56 3.11
CA GLU A 41 15.19 28.40 3.77
C GLU A 41 16.35 27.83 2.94
N VAL A 42 16.15 27.63 1.63
CA VAL A 42 17.20 27.13 0.73
C VAL A 42 18.35 28.13 0.58
N ARG A 43 18.05 29.43 0.51
CA ARG A 43 19.08 30.48 0.45
C ARG A 43 19.96 30.43 1.70
N GLU A 44 19.35 30.49 2.88
CA GLU A 44 20.07 30.44 4.16
C GLU A 44 20.90 29.15 4.30
N TRP A 45 20.37 28.03 3.80
CA TRP A 45 21.08 26.76 3.78
C TRP A 45 22.39 26.81 2.98
N ILE A 46 22.31 27.31 1.75
CA ILE A 46 23.46 27.43 0.85
C ILE A 46 24.47 28.42 1.41
N GLU A 47 24.01 29.58 1.91
CA GLU A 47 24.88 30.61 2.51
C GLU A 47 25.61 30.08 3.75
N THR A 48 24.91 29.33 4.61
CA THR A 48 25.50 28.76 5.83
C THR A 48 26.57 27.71 5.52
N LEU A 49 26.36 26.86 4.51
CA LEU A 49 27.31 25.81 4.14
C LEU A 49 28.51 26.32 3.34
N THR A 50 28.29 27.28 2.44
CA THR A 50 29.36 27.82 1.58
C THR A 50 30.11 28.97 2.24
N GLY A 51 29.46 29.74 3.11
CA GLY A 51 29.95 31.02 3.62
C GLY A 51 29.83 32.17 2.61
N GLU A 52 29.25 31.93 1.44
CA GLU A 52 29.08 32.93 0.37
C GLU A 52 27.64 33.47 0.37
N LYS A 53 27.47 34.80 0.37
CA LYS A 53 26.15 35.45 0.28
C LYS A 53 25.67 35.52 -1.17
N PHE A 54 24.35 35.43 -1.36
CA PHE A 54 23.71 35.64 -2.64
C PHE A 54 23.88 37.11 -3.09
N LYS A 55 24.28 37.31 -4.35
CA LYS A 55 24.61 38.65 -4.89
C LYS A 55 23.44 39.35 -5.58
N GLY A 56 22.28 38.70 -5.66
CA GLY A 56 21.09 39.19 -6.37
C GLY A 56 19.91 38.23 -6.25
N GLY A 57 19.14 38.08 -7.33
CA GLY A 57 18.03 37.12 -7.37
C GLY A 57 18.49 35.67 -7.10
N PHE A 58 17.56 34.83 -6.64
CA PHE A 58 17.83 33.40 -6.39
C PHE A 58 18.39 32.72 -7.64
N GLN A 59 17.71 32.92 -8.78
CA GLN A 59 18.12 32.36 -10.06
C GLN A 59 19.47 32.92 -10.51
N GLU A 60 19.65 34.24 -10.49
CA GLU A 60 20.87 34.90 -10.96
C GLU A 60 22.12 34.41 -10.22
N SER A 61 22.01 34.23 -8.90
CA SER A 61 23.12 33.78 -8.06
C SER A 61 23.51 32.32 -8.32
N LEU A 62 22.55 31.47 -8.70
CA LEU A 62 22.77 30.05 -8.96
C LEU A 62 23.00 29.72 -10.44
N LYS A 63 22.66 30.64 -11.36
CA LYS A 63 22.73 30.46 -12.82
C LYS A 63 24.09 30.01 -13.32
N SER A 64 25.18 30.49 -12.69
CA SER A 64 26.55 30.11 -13.07
C SER A 64 26.89 28.64 -12.77
N GLY A 65 26.13 27.99 -11.89
CA GLY A 65 26.38 26.64 -11.38
C GLY A 65 27.59 26.53 -10.44
N VAL A 66 28.43 27.56 -10.33
CA VAL A 66 29.64 27.56 -9.48
C VAL A 66 29.27 27.46 -8.01
N LEU A 67 28.30 28.26 -7.55
CA LEU A 67 27.84 28.25 -6.16
C LEU A 67 27.24 26.88 -5.79
N LEU A 68 26.47 26.26 -6.70
CA LEU A 68 25.91 24.92 -6.51
C LEU A 68 26.99 23.83 -6.40
N CYS A 69 28.04 23.92 -7.22
CA CYS A 69 29.16 22.98 -7.16
C CYS A 69 29.98 23.15 -5.87
N ASN A 70 30.23 24.39 -5.45
CA ASN A 70 30.89 24.67 -4.16
C ASN A 70 30.05 24.15 -3.00
N PHE A 71 28.75 24.37 -3.04
CA PHE A 71 27.78 23.90 -2.06
C PHE A 71 27.80 22.38 -1.89
N VAL A 72 27.70 21.62 -2.98
CA VAL A 72 27.69 20.15 -2.89
C VAL A 72 29.06 19.59 -2.45
N ASN A 73 30.15 20.27 -2.80
CA ASN A 73 31.50 19.94 -2.30
C ASN A 73 31.67 20.21 -0.79
N LYS A 74 30.89 21.13 -0.20
CA LYS A 74 30.86 21.31 1.26
C LYS A 74 30.11 20.21 1.99
N ILE A 75 29.12 19.61 1.32
CA ILE A 75 28.38 18.44 1.84
C ILE A 75 29.27 17.20 1.78
N ARG A 76 29.83 16.92 0.61
CA ARG A 76 30.76 15.80 0.39
C ARG A 76 32.00 16.30 -0.36
N PRO A 77 33.16 16.44 0.31
CA PRO A 77 34.37 16.92 -0.32
C PRO A 77 34.78 16.09 -1.53
N GLY A 78 35.03 16.76 -2.66
CA GLY A 78 35.55 16.13 -3.88
C GLY A 78 34.51 15.46 -4.79
N ILE A 79 33.20 15.58 -4.49
CA ILE A 79 32.14 15.02 -5.35
C ILE A 79 32.07 15.70 -6.72
N VAL A 80 32.39 17.00 -6.80
CA VAL A 80 32.59 17.74 -8.05
C VAL A 80 34.06 18.15 -8.15
N PRO A 81 34.89 17.43 -8.93
CA PRO A 81 36.34 17.64 -8.95
C PRO A 81 36.77 18.92 -9.70
N LYS A 82 36.01 19.32 -10.73
CA LYS A 82 36.33 20.48 -11.57
C LYS A 82 35.12 21.39 -11.71
N ILE A 83 35.32 22.68 -11.44
CA ILE A 83 34.30 23.72 -11.55
C ILE A 83 34.76 24.75 -12.56
N ASN A 84 33.97 25.00 -13.60
CA ASN A 84 34.30 25.98 -14.63
C ASN A 84 33.90 27.39 -14.15
N LYS A 85 34.82 28.36 -14.18
CA LYS A 85 34.55 29.75 -13.77
C LYS A 85 34.28 30.72 -14.93
N SER A 86 34.30 30.21 -16.16
CA SER A 86 34.08 31.02 -17.36
C SER A 86 32.62 31.47 -17.48
N ASN A 87 32.39 32.69 -17.98
CA ASN A 87 31.05 33.25 -18.20
C ASN A 87 30.36 32.72 -19.48
N LEU A 88 30.89 31.65 -20.09
CA LEU A 88 30.33 31.07 -21.31
C LEU A 88 29.08 30.25 -20.98
N PRO A 89 27.95 30.43 -21.69
CA PRO A 89 26.69 29.71 -21.45
C PRO A 89 26.84 28.19 -21.31
N PHE A 90 27.59 27.56 -22.22
CA PHE A 90 27.84 26.12 -22.18
C PHE A 90 28.54 25.66 -20.89
N MET A 91 29.51 26.45 -20.40
CA MET A 91 30.25 26.12 -19.17
C MET A 91 29.39 26.27 -17.92
N GLN A 92 28.48 27.24 -17.90
CA GLN A 92 27.52 27.43 -16.81
C GLN A 92 26.49 26.29 -16.76
N MET A 93 25.96 25.91 -17.93
CA MET A 93 25.07 24.75 -18.06
C MET A 93 25.76 23.44 -17.66
N GLU A 94 27.04 23.28 -17.99
CA GLU A 94 27.84 22.13 -17.60
C GLU A 94 28.03 22.04 -16.08
N ASN A 95 28.32 23.15 -15.40
CA ASN A 95 28.41 23.18 -13.93
C ASN A 95 27.09 22.75 -13.26
N ILE A 96 25.95 23.19 -13.79
CA ILE A 96 24.64 22.75 -13.28
C ILE A 96 24.48 21.24 -13.48
N GLY A 97 24.92 20.70 -14.62
CA GLY A 97 24.97 19.26 -14.88
C GLY A 97 25.85 18.50 -13.87
N TYR A 98 27.02 19.03 -13.51
CA TYR A 98 27.88 18.45 -12.48
C TYR A 98 27.20 18.42 -11.11
N PHE A 99 26.52 19.50 -10.72
CA PHE A 99 25.72 19.52 -9.50
C PHE A 99 24.61 18.45 -9.53
N LEU A 100 23.86 18.33 -10.62
CA LEU A 100 22.76 17.36 -10.73
C LEU A 100 23.27 15.92 -10.58
N LYS A 101 24.40 15.59 -11.22
CA LYS A 101 25.06 14.29 -11.07
C LYS A 101 25.47 14.04 -9.62
N ALA A 102 26.14 15.01 -8.99
CA ALA A 102 26.55 14.94 -7.60
C ALA A 102 25.35 14.77 -6.65
N ALA A 103 24.23 15.45 -6.90
CA ALA A 103 23.01 15.30 -6.12
C ALA A 103 22.42 13.89 -6.23
N THR A 104 22.44 13.28 -7.42
CA THR A 104 22.04 11.87 -7.61
C THR A 104 22.98 10.92 -6.86
N ASP A 105 24.29 11.16 -6.87
CA ASP A 105 25.28 10.38 -6.13
C ASP A 105 25.15 10.53 -4.59
N LEU A 106 24.52 11.61 -4.12
CA LEU A 106 24.12 11.81 -2.72
C LEU A 106 22.82 11.07 -2.35
N GLY A 107 22.11 10.50 -3.33
CA GLY A 107 20.86 9.75 -3.12
C GLY A 107 19.58 10.48 -3.52
N LEU A 108 19.69 11.65 -4.17
CA LEU A 108 18.53 12.33 -4.74
C LEU A 108 17.98 11.52 -5.92
N LYS A 109 16.68 11.23 -5.91
CA LYS A 109 16.05 10.44 -6.97
C LYS A 109 15.92 11.26 -8.26
N THR A 110 16.03 10.61 -9.41
CA THR A 110 15.95 11.26 -10.74
C THR A 110 14.63 11.98 -11.00
N HIS A 111 13.51 11.57 -10.38
CA HIS A 111 12.24 12.32 -10.51
C HIS A 111 12.21 13.60 -9.64
N ASP A 112 13.06 13.68 -8.63
CA ASP A 112 13.19 14.82 -7.72
C ASP A 112 14.25 15.82 -8.19
N THR A 113 15.10 15.46 -9.16
CA THR A 113 16.03 16.39 -9.83
C THR A 113 15.30 17.39 -10.75
N PHE A 114 15.91 18.55 -10.96
CA PHE A 114 15.49 19.54 -11.96
C PHE A 114 16.34 19.42 -13.23
N GLN A 115 15.92 20.08 -14.32
CA GLN A 115 16.68 20.13 -15.57
C GLN A 115 17.50 21.42 -15.66
N THR A 116 18.65 21.40 -16.36
CA THR A 116 19.51 22.58 -16.50
C THR A 116 18.76 23.82 -17.01
N VAL A 117 17.81 23.64 -17.93
CA VAL A 117 16.96 24.73 -18.45
C VAL A 117 16.04 25.35 -17.40
N ASP A 118 15.61 24.58 -16.39
CA ASP A 118 14.73 25.06 -15.33
C ASP A 118 15.37 26.20 -14.53
N LEU A 119 16.68 26.06 -14.27
CA LEU A 119 17.48 27.05 -13.56
C LEU A 119 18.10 28.08 -14.50
N TYR A 120 18.72 27.66 -15.61
CA TYR A 120 19.49 28.56 -16.46
C TYR A 120 18.62 29.61 -17.18
N GLU A 121 17.48 29.18 -17.71
CA GLU A 121 16.52 30.04 -18.42
C GLU A 121 15.35 30.48 -17.55
N ASP A 122 15.37 30.16 -16.25
CA ASP A 122 14.33 30.54 -15.30
C ASP A 122 12.92 30.07 -15.75
N LYS A 123 12.85 28.79 -16.16
CA LYS A 123 11.61 28.14 -16.64
C LYS A 123 10.80 27.51 -15.52
N ASN A 124 11.45 27.06 -14.44
CA ASN A 124 10.81 26.35 -13.34
C ASN A 124 11.62 26.39 -12.02
N ILE A 125 11.80 27.58 -11.45
CA ILE A 125 12.46 27.78 -10.14
C ILE A 125 11.78 27.02 -8.98
N PRO A 126 10.45 26.88 -8.90
CA PRO A 126 9.83 26.07 -7.86
C PRO A 126 10.35 24.62 -7.83
N LYS A 127 10.63 24.02 -8.99
CA LYS A 127 11.22 22.68 -9.07
C LYS A 127 12.66 22.65 -8.56
N VAL A 128 13.45 23.69 -8.82
CA VAL A 128 14.82 23.84 -8.29
C VAL A 128 14.80 23.92 -6.76
N ILE A 129 13.95 24.78 -6.19
CA ILE A 129 13.80 24.92 -4.73
C ILE A 129 13.37 23.60 -4.11
N GLN A 130 12.35 22.94 -4.68
CA GLN A 130 11.88 21.65 -4.20
C GLN A 130 12.98 20.58 -4.23
N SER A 131 13.76 20.54 -5.31
CA SER A 131 14.88 19.61 -5.45
C SER A 131 15.94 19.81 -4.38
N LEU A 132 16.29 21.07 -4.07
CA LEU A 132 17.23 21.43 -3.02
C LEU A 132 16.70 21.08 -1.62
N LEU A 133 15.42 21.29 -1.35
CA LEU A 133 14.81 20.89 -0.07
C LEU A 133 14.84 19.36 0.12
N ILE A 134 14.50 18.59 -0.91
CA ILE A 134 14.57 17.12 -0.85
C ILE A 134 16.02 16.66 -0.68
N LEU A 135 16.97 17.30 -1.37
CA LEU A 135 18.39 17.04 -1.16
C LEU A 135 18.77 17.29 0.30
N GLY A 136 18.30 18.38 0.91
CA GLY A 136 18.47 18.68 2.33
C GLY A 136 17.98 17.56 3.25
N SER A 137 16.84 16.95 2.94
CA SER A 137 16.33 15.78 3.66
C SER A 137 17.17 14.53 3.44
N VAL A 138 17.69 14.32 2.22
CA VAL A 138 18.50 13.14 1.85
C VAL A 138 19.87 13.18 2.52
N VAL A 139 20.55 14.32 2.49
CA VAL A 139 21.91 14.44 3.06
C VAL A 139 21.94 14.29 4.57
N GLN A 140 20.82 14.54 5.25
CA GLN A 140 20.68 14.26 6.69
C GLN A 140 20.82 12.77 7.04
N LYS A 141 20.61 11.86 6.08
CA LYS A 141 20.83 10.42 6.26
C LYS A 141 22.29 10.02 6.11
N ASP A 142 23.12 10.86 5.49
CA ASP A 142 24.54 10.57 5.33
C ASP A 142 25.27 10.78 6.67
N PRO A 143 25.94 9.74 7.22
CA PRO A 143 26.71 9.85 8.45
C PRO A 143 27.83 10.90 8.40
N SER A 144 28.28 11.29 7.21
CA SER A 144 29.36 12.24 6.97
C SER A 144 28.89 13.69 7.03
N TYR A 145 27.58 13.93 6.95
CA TYR A 145 27.03 15.29 6.95
C TYR A 145 27.03 15.89 8.36
N ARG A 146 27.49 17.14 8.48
CA ARG A 146 27.54 17.92 9.75
C ARG A 146 26.90 19.30 9.61
N GLY A 147 26.23 19.56 8.50
CA GLY A 147 25.64 20.85 8.20
C GLY A 147 24.26 21.08 8.83
N PRO A 148 23.70 22.29 8.64
CA PRO A 148 22.32 22.62 9.01
C PRO A 148 21.30 21.63 8.41
N LYS A 149 20.25 21.33 9.17
CA LYS A 149 19.17 20.44 8.74
C LYS A 149 18.10 21.25 8.04
N VAL A 150 17.80 20.88 6.80
CA VAL A 150 16.86 21.61 5.92
C VAL A 150 15.94 20.61 5.24
N GLY A 151 14.67 20.98 5.10
CA GLY A 151 13.62 20.10 4.56
C GLY A 151 13.02 19.14 5.60
N VAL A 152 12.06 18.33 5.14
CA VAL A 152 11.29 17.41 5.99
C VAL A 152 12.13 16.20 6.38
N LYS A 153 12.06 15.76 7.65
CA LYS A 153 12.72 14.53 8.09
C LYS A 153 12.14 13.34 7.32
N LEU A 154 12.94 12.75 6.43
CA LEU A 154 12.55 11.53 5.71
C LEU A 154 12.38 10.40 6.74
N ALA A 155 11.18 9.83 6.81
CA ALA A 155 10.89 8.72 7.73
C ALA A 155 11.85 7.55 7.48
N ASP A 156 12.33 6.96 8.57
CA ASP A 156 13.11 5.73 8.51
C ASP A 156 12.16 4.57 8.26
N LYS A 157 12.50 3.70 7.30
CA LYS A 157 11.72 2.49 7.04
C LYS A 157 11.83 1.60 8.28
N THR A 158 10.76 1.54 9.07
CA THR A 158 10.68 0.61 10.19
C THR A 158 10.22 -0.73 9.63
N GLU A 159 11.16 -1.65 9.42
CA GLU A 159 10.83 -3.04 9.11
C GLU A 159 10.48 -3.75 10.41
N TYR A 160 9.19 -4.01 10.61
CA TYR A 160 8.72 -4.82 11.73
C TYR A 160 8.92 -6.29 11.39
N ASN A 161 9.87 -6.93 12.06
CA ASN A 161 10.01 -8.38 12.02
C ASN A 161 9.15 -8.97 13.13
N PHE A 162 8.05 -9.62 12.75
CA PHE A 162 7.21 -10.34 13.70
C PHE A 162 7.81 -11.73 13.93
N THR A 163 7.76 -12.22 15.17
CA THR A 163 8.20 -13.58 15.48
C THR A 163 7.23 -14.58 14.88
N GLU A 164 7.71 -15.78 14.53
CA GLU A 164 6.85 -16.85 13.99
C GLU A 164 5.68 -17.18 14.94
N GLN A 165 5.93 -17.10 16.25
CA GLN A 165 4.89 -17.24 17.27
C GLN A 165 3.81 -16.14 17.15
N GLN A 166 4.20 -14.88 16.97
CA GLN A 166 3.27 -13.76 16.82
C GLN A 166 2.43 -13.86 15.53
N LEU A 167 3.02 -14.32 14.42
CA LEU A 167 2.25 -14.61 13.20
C LEU A 167 1.25 -15.75 13.43
N ARG A 168 1.66 -16.79 14.17
CA ARG A 168 0.81 -17.96 14.46
C ARG A 168 -0.34 -17.63 15.38
N GLU A 169 -0.13 -16.75 16.37
CA GLU A 169 -1.17 -16.23 17.26
C GLU A 169 -2.16 -15.33 16.50
N SER A 170 -1.66 -14.49 15.57
CA SER A 170 -2.52 -13.70 14.67
C SER A 170 -3.42 -14.60 13.80
N GLN A 171 -2.88 -15.71 13.29
CA GLN A 171 -3.66 -16.66 12.47
C GLN A 171 -4.73 -17.43 13.25
N ASN A 172 -4.58 -17.55 14.58
CA ASN A 172 -5.55 -18.17 15.48
C ASN A 172 -6.51 -17.15 16.11
N THR A 173 -6.39 -15.86 15.77
CA THR A 173 -7.27 -14.81 16.29
C THR A 173 -8.66 -14.93 15.65
N VAL A 174 -9.69 -15.01 16.49
CA VAL A 174 -11.09 -15.19 16.09
C VAL A 174 -11.62 -13.91 15.45
N GLY A 175 -12.17 -14.00 14.24
CA GLY A 175 -13.03 -12.96 13.70
C GLY A 175 -14.28 -12.84 14.56
N ARG A 176 -14.45 -11.71 15.26
CA ARG A 176 -15.63 -11.43 16.08
C ARG A 176 -16.37 -10.25 15.49
N GLN A 177 -17.60 -10.48 15.04
CA GLN A 177 -18.50 -9.42 14.60
C GLN A 177 -19.60 -9.24 15.62
N TYR A 178 -19.66 -8.04 16.20
CA TYR A 178 -20.70 -7.62 17.13
C TYR A 178 -21.52 -6.51 16.49
N ASP A 179 -22.83 -6.64 16.55
CA ASP A 179 -23.75 -5.57 16.19
C ASP A 179 -24.25 -4.87 17.45
N ALA A 180 -24.48 -3.56 17.35
CA ALA A 180 -24.94 -2.76 18.48
C ALA A 180 -26.45 -2.98 18.71
N SER A 181 -26.88 -2.96 19.97
CA SER A 181 -28.32 -2.92 20.28
C SER A 181 -28.82 -1.49 20.08
N ILE A 182 -29.83 -1.31 19.22
CA ILE A 182 -30.32 0.02 18.83
C ILE A 182 -31.77 0.19 19.29
N ASN A 183 -32.03 1.23 20.08
CA ASN A 183 -33.38 1.60 20.51
C ASN A 183 -34.15 2.41 19.45
N HIS A 184 -33.45 3.22 18.64
CA HIS A 184 -34.04 4.03 17.56
C HIS A 184 -33.13 4.02 16.32
N GLY A 185 -33.41 3.14 15.36
CA GLY A 185 -32.68 3.02 14.09
C GLY A 185 -33.42 2.09 13.12
N ASN A 186 -33.29 2.29 11.81
CA ASN A 186 -34.20 1.67 10.83
C ASN A 186 -33.88 0.19 10.50
N VAL A 187 -32.60 -0.19 10.53
CA VAL A 187 -32.11 -1.55 10.23
C VAL A 187 -30.79 -1.76 10.99
N THR A 188 -30.55 -2.96 11.50
CA THR A 188 -29.19 -3.42 11.80
C THR A 188 -28.90 -4.74 11.09
N SER A 189 -27.69 -4.86 10.56
CA SER A 189 -27.28 -6.09 9.88
C SER A 189 -25.80 -6.37 10.07
N ILE A 190 -25.51 -7.65 10.29
CA ILE A 190 -24.14 -8.17 10.22
C ILE A 190 -23.88 -8.63 8.78
N GLY A 191 -22.79 -8.15 8.21
CA GLY A 191 -22.39 -8.47 6.84
C GLY A 191 -21.96 -9.93 6.65
N ARG A 192 -21.75 -10.33 5.39
CA ARG A 192 -21.21 -11.65 5.05
C ARG A 192 -19.77 -11.80 5.53
N GLU A 193 -19.47 -12.90 6.20
CA GLU A 193 -18.11 -13.23 6.65
C GLU A 193 -17.52 -14.42 5.88
N VAL A 194 -16.23 -14.34 5.57
CA VAL A 194 -15.50 -15.41 4.88
C VAL A 194 -14.15 -15.63 5.55
N VAL A 195 -14.04 -16.72 6.32
CA VAL A 195 -12.79 -17.15 6.95
C VAL A 195 -12.12 -18.18 6.04
N LYS A 196 -10.88 -17.92 5.61
CA LYS A 196 -10.07 -18.86 4.80
C LYS A 196 -8.77 -19.18 5.51
N THR A 197 -8.46 -20.46 5.66
CA THR A 197 -7.18 -20.92 6.21
C THR A 197 -6.54 -21.97 5.29
N LYS A 198 -5.21 -21.89 5.09
CA LYS A 198 -4.43 -22.82 4.26
C LYS A 198 -3.05 -23.03 4.88
N ASP A 199 -2.69 -24.24 5.34
CA ASP A 199 -1.29 -24.55 5.74
C ASP A 199 -1.01 -26.01 6.17
N THR A 200 0.21 -26.26 6.65
CA THR A 200 0.75 -27.59 6.98
C THR A 200 0.64 -28.06 8.46
N GLY A 201 -0.17 -27.43 9.31
CA GLY A 201 -0.25 -27.75 10.76
C GLY A 201 -1.66 -27.88 11.36
N LEU A 202 -1.76 -28.06 12.69
CA LEU A 202 -3.04 -28.04 13.44
C LEU A 202 -3.69 -26.66 13.29
N ARG A 203 -4.88 -26.59 12.68
CA ARG A 203 -5.59 -25.33 12.47
C ARG A 203 -6.97 -25.30 13.12
N THR A 204 -7.31 -24.14 13.68
CA THR A 204 -8.64 -23.85 14.20
C THR A 204 -9.29 -22.75 13.35
N GLY A 205 -10.36 -23.04 12.63
CA GLY A 205 -11.22 -22.02 12.04
C GLY A 205 -12.25 -21.58 13.08
N GLN A 206 -12.20 -20.33 13.54
CA GLN A 206 -13.17 -19.81 14.50
C GLN A 206 -13.84 -18.55 13.96
N SER A 207 -15.15 -18.46 14.18
CA SER A 207 -15.94 -17.28 13.85
C SER A 207 -17.12 -17.17 14.80
N GLN A 208 -17.41 -15.93 15.21
CA GLN A 208 -18.50 -15.61 16.12
C GLN A 208 -19.21 -14.34 15.65
N GLN A 209 -20.51 -14.48 15.35
CA GLN A 209 -21.37 -13.37 14.98
C GLN A 209 -22.48 -13.23 16.01
N THR A 210 -22.60 -12.04 16.61
CA THR A 210 -23.63 -11.76 17.62
C THR A 210 -24.41 -10.51 17.22
N GLY A 211 -25.67 -10.70 16.82
CA GLY A 211 -26.60 -9.63 16.48
C GLY A 211 -27.10 -8.89 17.72
N GLY A 212 -27.28 -7.57 17.59
CA GLY A 212 -27.87 -6.72 18.62
C GLY A 212 -29.38 -6.95 18.78
N SER A 213 -29.96 -6.40 19.86
CA SER A 213 -31.42 -6.40 20.07
C SER A 213 -32.07 -5.13 19.52
N LEU A 214 -33.31 -5.24 19.01
CA LEU A 214 -34.08 -4.13 18.40
C LEU A 214 -35.49 -4.01 19.02
N ALA A 215 -35.93 -2.76 19.24
CA ALA A 215 -37.26 -2.37 19.72
C ALA A 215 -38.17 -1.90 18.54
N PRO A 216 -39.50 -1.73 18.70
CA PRO A 216 -40.48 -2.32 17.78
C PRO A 216 -40.56 -1.78 16.34
N GLU A 217 -40.96 -2.69 15.45
CA GLU A 217 -41.33 -2.54 14.02
C GLU A 217 -40.20 -2.50 12.97
N ARG A 218 -39.09 -3.26 13.11
CA ARG A 218 -37.90 -3.04 12.24
C ARG A 218 -37.00 -4.25 12.05
N ASN A 219 -36.51 -4.47 10.83
CA ASN A 219 -35.80 -5.70 10.41
C ASN A 219 -34.38 -5.84 10.95
N ALA A 220 -34.01 -7.06 11.33
CA ALA A 220 -32.66 -7.45 11.78
C ALA A 220 -32.18 -8.66 10.99
N SER A 221 -30.93 -8.67 10.52
CA SER A 221 -30.39 -9.83 9.79
C SER A 221 -28.92 -10.10 10.08
N ILE A 222 -28.57 -11.39 10.19
CA ILE A 222 -27.19 -11.86 10.18
C ILE A 222 -26.92 -12.45 8.79
N GLY A 223 -25.87 -11.97 8.13
CA GLY A 223 -25.49 -12.40 6.79
C GLY A 223 -25.01 -13.86 6.71
N ASN A 224 -24.74 -14.31 5.49
CA ASN A 224 -24.17 -15.64 5.27
C ASN A 224 -22.75 -15.73 5.83
N GLU A 225 -22.39 -16.90 6.34
CA GLU A 225 -21.07 -17.18 6.88
C GLU A 225 -20.41 -18.32 6.08
N ILE A 226 -19.13 -18.16 5.74
CA ILE A 226 -18.39 -19.18 5.02
C ILE A 226 -17.02 -19.41 5.65
N ILE A 227 -16.80 -20.60 6.19
CA ILE A 227 -15.49 -21.03 6.67
C ILE A 227 -14.92 -22.06 5.69
N LYS A 228 -13.73 -21.78 5.16
CA LYS A 228 -12.98 -22.71 4.30
C LYS A 228 -11.64 -23.01 4.95
N THR A 229 -11.40 -24.27 5.28
CA THR A 229 -10.13 -24.72 5.83
C THR A 229 -9.50 -25.79 4.94
N THR A 230 -8.20 -25.64 4.71
CA THR A 230 -7.38 -26.65 4.06
C THR A 230 -6.12 -26.86 4.88
N SER A 231 -5.92 -28.08 5.36
CA SER A 231 -4.76 -28.44 6.18
C SER A 231 -4.12 -29.77 5.73
N VAL A 232 -2.88 -30.02 6.16
CA VAL A 232 -2.28 -31.36 6.15
C VAL A 232 -2.21 -31.98 7.56
N GLY A 233 -2.63 -31.25 8.60
CA GLY A 233 -2.78 -31.75 9.96
C GLY A 233 -4.24 -31.76 10.42
N ASP A 234 -4.45 -31.98 11.72
CA ASP A 234 -5.77 -31.91 12.36
C ASP A 234 -6.45 -30.55 12.13
N THR A 235 -7.77 -30.58 11.98
CA THR A 235 -8.60 -29.40 11.72
C THR A 235 -9.72 -29.31 12.73
N ARG A 236 -9.79 -28.19 13.44
CA ARG A 236 -10.93 -27.83 14.30
C ARG A 236 -11.66 -26.65 13.67
N VAL A 237 -12.98 -26.68 13.61
CA VAL A 237 -13.80 -25.54 13.20
C VAL A 237 -14.86 -25.29 14.27
N ASN A 238 -14.97 -24.06 14.74
CA ASN A 238 -16.02 -23.63 15.67
C ASN A 238 -16.69 -22.37 15.11
N SER A 239 -17.97 -22.46 14.85
CA SER A 239 -18.76 -21.39 14.26
C SER A 239 -20.03 -21.20 15.07
N GLN A 240 -20.29 -19.95 15.46
CA GLN A 240 -21.44 -19.59 16.29
C GLN A 240 -22.09 -18.31 15.78
N GLN A 241 -23.34 -18.40 15.36
CA GLN A 241 -24.17 -17.26 15.04
C GLN A 241 -25.29 -17.14 16.07
N THR A 242 -25.42 -15.97 16.70
CA THR A 242 -26.47 -15.70 17.68
C THR A 242 -27.19 -14.41 17.33
N SER A 243 -28.50 -14.46 17.08
CA SER A 243 -29.31 -13.24 16.92
C SER A 243 -29.82 -12.73 18.26
N GLY A 244 -29.93 -11.39 18.38
CA GLY A 244 -30.47 -10.73 19.56
C GLY A 244 -31.99 -10.93 19.73
N SER A 245 -32.55 -10.38 20.80
CA SER A 245 -34.00 -10.46 21.06
C SER A 245 -34.77 -9.38 20.28
N LEU A 246 -35.95 -9.74 19.78
CA LEU A 246 -36.77 -8.87 18.91
C LEU A 246 -38.22 -8.80 19.40
N LYS A 247 -38.82 -7.61 19.33
CA LYS A 247 -40.22 -7.34 19.71
C LYS A 247 -40.95 -6.56 18.60
N GLY A 248 -42.19 -6.93 18.28
CA GLY A 248 -43.06 -6.22 17.31
C GLY A 248 -43.02 -6.83 15.89
N GLN A 249 -43.74 -6.25 14.92
CA GLN A 249 -43.86 -6.73 13.53
C GLN A 249 -42.55 -6.58 12.75
N THR A 250 -41.61 -7.46 13.04
CA THR A 250 -40.23 -7.39 12.57
C THR A 250 -39.89 -8.65 11.77
N GLN A 251 -39.17 -8.53 10.64
CA GLN A 251 -38.55 -9.68 9.98
C GLN A 251 -37.17 -9.95 10.59
N SER A 252 -36.86 -11.21 10.85
CA SER A 252 -35.56 -11.66 11.34
C SER A 252 -35.04 -12.84 10.55
N SER A 253 -33.80 -12.77 10.12
CA SER A 253 -33.13 -13.88 9.45
C SER A 253 -31.70 -14.09 9.91
N ILE A 254 -31.32 -15.36 10.05
CA ILE A 254 -29.93 -15.80 10.10
C ILE A 254 -29.62 -16.47 8.76
N GLY A 255 -28.57 -15.98 8.09
CA GLY A 255 -28.12 -16.47 6.78
C GLY A 255 -27.57 -17.90 6.81
N ASN A 256 -27.24 -18.41 5.63
CA ASN A 256 -26.65 -19.75 5.50
C ASN A 256 -25.25 -19.77 6.11
N GLU A 257 -24.96 -20.85 6.84
CA GLU A 257 -23.63 -21.16 7.32
C GLU A 257 -23.01 -22.25 6.43
N ILE A 258 -21.84 -22.00 5.84
CA ILE A 258 -21.17 -22.95 4.95
C ILE A 258 -19.76 -23.22 5.45
N ILE A 259 -19.56 -24.40 6.03
CA ILE A 259 -18.26 -24.89 6.46
C ILE A 259 -17.75 -25.90 5.44
N LYS A 260 -16.58 -25.64 4.84
CA LYS A 260 -15.86 -26.59 3.98
C LYS A 260 -14.49 -26.88 4.56
N THR A 261 -14.23 -28.12 4.95
CA THR A 261 -12.94 -28.54 5.48
C THR A 261 -12.30 -29.60 4.60
N SER A 262 -10.99 -29.51 4.48
CA SER A 262 -10.16 -30.50 3.78
C SER A 262 -8.88 -30.75 4.56
N SER A 263 -8.74 -31.93 5.16
CA SER A 263 -7.58 -32.28 6.00
C SER A 263 -7.13 -33.71 5.77
N VAL A 264 -5.85 -33.96 6.06
CA VAL A 264 -5.27 -35.31 6.13
C VAL A 264 -5.47 -35.89 7.54
N GLY A 265 -5.46 -35.04 8.59
CA GLY A 265 -5.71 -35.43 9.99
C GLY A 265 -7.18 -35.33 10.42
N ASP A 266 -7.44 -35.48 11.72
CA ASP A 266 -8.77 -35.49 12.32
C ASP A 266 -9.49 -34.16 12.10
N THR A 267 -10.73 -34.21 11.63
CA THR A 267 -11.60 -33.04 11.51
C THR A 267 -12.66 -33.02 12.60
N ARG A 268 -12.72 -31.94 13.38
CA ARG A 268 -13.84 -31.66 14.31
C ARG A 268 -14.51 -30.35 13.91
N VAL A 269 -15.84 -30.37 13.72
CA VAL A 269 -16.63 -29.19 13.39
C VAL A 269 -17.72 -29.02 14.43
N ASN A 270 -17.83 -27.82 14.99
CA ASN A 270 -18.94 -27.37 15.80
C ASN A 270 -19.58 -26.15 15.10
N SER A 271 -20.85 -26.26 14.76
CA SER A 271 -21.66 -25.21 14.13
C SER A 271 -22.93 -25.07 14.96
N GLN A 272 -23.23 -23.83 15.39
CA GLN A 272 -24.36 -23.52 16.24
C GLN A 272 -24.99 -22.20 15.80
N GLN A 273 -26.27 -22.23 15.45
CA GLN A 273 -27.08 -21.05 15.17
C GLN A 273 -28.18 -20.94 16.23
N MET A 274 -28.24 -19.81 16.92
CA MET A 274 -29.20 -19.55 18.00
C MET A 274 -29.92 -18.23 17.76
N ALA A 275 -31.20 -18.17 18.16
CA ALA A 275 -31.97 -16.94 18.13
C ALA A 275 -32.47 -16.56 19.53
N GLY A 276 -32.47 -15.26 19.82
CA GLY A 276 -33.01 -14.70 21.07
C GLY A 276 -34.54 -14.80 21.15
N SER A 277 -35.16 -14.14 22.14
CA SER A 277 -36.61 -14.16 22.30
C SER A 277 -37.31 -13.49 21.11
N LEU A 278 -38.17 -14.25 20.41
CA LEU A 278 -38.91 -13.81 19.21
C LEU A 278 -40.38 -13.56 19.57
N LYS A 279 -40.81 -12.29 19.69
CA LYS A 279 -42.24 -11.96 19.96
C LYS A 279 -42.82 -11.02 18.90
N GLY A 280 -43.86 -11.48 18.20
CA GLY A 280 -44.63 -10.68 17.24
C GLY A 280 -44.02 -10.57 15.83
N LEU A 281 -43.11 -11.47 15.45
CA LEU A 281 -42.37 -11.42 14.18
C LEU A 281 -43.20 -11.87 12.97
N GLN A 282 -42.86 -11.31 11.81
CA GLN A 282 -43.34 -11.77 10.51
C GLN A 282 -42.27 -12.65 9.85
N ASN A 283 -42.58 -13.93 9.64
CA ASN A 283 -41.74 -14.92 8.95
C ASN A 283 -40.27 -14.99 9.43
N PRO A 284 -39.99 -15.22 10.73
CA PRO A 284 -38.63 -15.45 11.19
C PRO A 284 -38.02 -16.71 10.55
N SER A 285 -36.75 -16.66 10.18
CA SER A 285 -36.05 -17.79 9.57
C SER A 285 -34.62 -17.95 10.08
N ILE A 286 -34.21 -19.21 10.26
CA ILE A 286 -32.81 -19.59 10.42
C ILE A 286 -32.51 -20.47 9.22
N SER A 287 -31.55 -20.04 8.39
CA SER A 287 -31.20 -20.78 7.17
C SER A 287 -30.36 -22.02 7.50
N ASN A 288 -30.15 -22.89 6.52
CA ASN A 288 -29.45 -24.15 6.76
C ASN A 288 -27.95 -23.96 7.04
N SER A 289 -27.42 -24.86 7.86
CA SER A 289 -25.98 -25.10 8.01
C SER A 289 -25.51 -26.20 7.06
N ILE A 290 -24.53 -25.91 6.22
CA ILE A 290 -23.95 -26.82 5.22
C ILE A 290 -22.51 -27.11 5.61
N ILE A 291 -22.27 -28.32 6.14
CA ILE A 291 -20.93 -28.81 6.47
C ILE A 291 -20.48 -29.80 5.40
N LYS A 292 -19.37 -29.51 4.74
CA LYS A 292 -18.70 -30.42 3.78
C LYS A 292 -17.29 -30.70 4.27
N THR A 293 -17.06 -31.92 4.73
CA THR A 293 -15.72 -32.41 5.05
C THR A 293 -15.24 -33.28 3.90
N SER A 294 -13.96 -33.19 3.55
CA SER A 294 -13.36 -34.05 2.54
C SER A 294 -11.97 -34.46 2.99
N PRO A 295 -11.65 -35.76 3.01
CA PRO A 295 -10.27 -36.17 3.25
C PRO A 295 -9.39 -35.61 2.13
N ARG A 296 -8.31 -34.94 2.53
CA ARG A 296 -7.28 -34.51 1.58
C ARG A 296 -6.39 -35.73 1.35
N GLY A 297 -6.39 -36.27 0.13
CA GLY A 297 -5.54 -37.41 -0.23
C GLY A 297 -4.10 -37.14 0.21
N GLY A 298 -3.61 -37.96 1.15
CA GLY A 298 -2.31 -37.79 1.78
C GLY A 298 -1.18 -37.94 0.76
N SER A 299 -0.03 -37.36 1.06
CA SER A 299 1.18 -37.62 0.29
C SER A 299 1.54 -39.11 0.28
N GLU A 300 1.24 -39.86 1.36
CA GLU A 300 1.48 -41.31 1.45
C GLU A 300 0.74 -42.12 0.39
N ASP A 301 -0.55 -41.86 0.16
CA ASP A 301 -1.32 -42.57 -0.87
C ASP A 301 -0.75 -42.33 -2.27
N LYS A 302 -0.31 -41.09 -2.53
CA LYS A 302 0.32 -40.73 -3.81
C LYS A 302 1.65 -41.42 -4.02
N TYR A 303 2.48 -41.52 -2.98
CA TYR A 303 3.77 -42.20 -3.08
C TYR A 303 3.60 -43.72 -3.19
N ALA A 304 2.66 -44.32 -2.45
CA ALA A 304 2.32 -45.74 -2.56
C ALA A 304 1.77 -46.09 -3.96
N GLU A 305 0.94 -45.21 -4.54
CA GLU A 305 0.42 -45.37 -5.90
C GLU A 305 1.52 -45.21 -6.96
N LEU A 306 2.47 -44.29 -6.77
CA LEU A 306 3.65 -44.14 -7.61
C LEU A 306 4.60 -45.34 -7.50
N GLU A 307 4.76 -45.94 -6.33
CA GLU A 307 5.59 -47.13 -6.11
C GLU A 307 4.96 -48.36 -6.78
N LYS A 308 3.63 -48.50 -6.70
CA LYS A 308 2.89 -49.53 -7.44
C LYS A 308 3.03 -49.36 -8.95
N LEU A 309 2.95 -48.12 -9.46
CA LEU A 309 3.16 -47.82 -10.87
C LEU A 309 4.60 -48.06 -11.32
N ALA A 310 5.59 -47.75 -10.47
CA ALA A 310 7.00 -48.05 -10.74
C ALA A 310 7.23 -49.56 -10.82
N GLY A 311 6.64 -50.34 -9.90
CA GLY A 311 6.69 -51.80 -9.95
C GLY A 311 6.01 -52.41 -11.18
N LEU A 312 4.97 -51.77 -11.72
CA LEU A 312 4.33 -52.19 -12.98
C LEU A 312 5.20 -51.86 -14.21
N ARG A 313 5.89 -50.72 -14.17
CA ARG A 313 6.90 -50.36 -15.18
C ARG A 313 8.07 -51.35 -15.17
N ASP A 314 8.61 -51.65 -14.01
CA ASP A 314 9.77 -52.54 -13.87
C ASP A 314 9.44 -53.99 -14.27
N LYS A 315 8.15 -54.38 -14.17
CA LYS A 315 7.63 -55.63 -14.71
C LYS A 315 7.33 -55.60 -16.22
N GLY A 316 7.58 -54.48 -16.90
CA GLY A 316 7.34 -54.30 -18.34
C GLY A 316 5.87 -54.18 -18.73
N ILE A 317 4.95 -54.02 -17.76
CA ILE A 317 3.51 -53.91 -17.99
C ILE A 317 3.12 -52.49 -18.42
N LEU A 318 3.92 -51.50 -18.02
CA LEU A 318 3.71 -50.08 -18.32
C LEU A 318 4.94 -49.52 -19.02
N THR A 319 4.75 -48.75 -20.09
CA THR A 319 5.87 -48.05 -20.74
C THR A 319 6.33 -46.86 -19.92
N GLU A 320 7.59 -46.43 -20.07
CA GLU A 320 8.13 -45.26 -19.35
C GLU A 320 7.33 -43.98 -19.66
N GLY A 321 6.83 -43.83 -20.90
CA GLY A 321 5.97 -42.71 -21.28
C GLY A 321 4.63 -42.70 -20.52
N GLU A 322 3.97 -43.85 -20.39
CA GLU A 322 2.71 -44.00 -19.65
C GLU A 322 2.89 -43.83 -18.14
N PHE A 323 4.03 -44.30 -17.61
CA PHE A 323 4.42 -44.07 -16.22
C PHE A 323 4.56 -42.58 -15.93
N GLN A 324 5.28 -41.83 -16.77
CA GLN A 324 5.47 -40.39 -16.58
C GLN A 324 4.16 -39.60 -16.72
N ALA A 325 3.26 -40.01 -17.63
CA ALA A 325 1.95 -39.39 -17.78
C ALA A 325 1.07 -39.60 -16.52
N LYS A 326 0.99 -40.84 -16.01
CA LYS A 326 0.25 -41.15 -14.78
C LYS A 326 0.88 -40.48 -13.55
N LYS A 327 2.22 -40.41 -13.48
CA LYS A 327 2.95 -39.72 -12.42
C LYS A 327 2.63 -38.23 -12.37
N LYS A 328 2.60 -37.54 -13.52
CA LYS A 328 2.17 -36.13 -13.61
C LYS A 328 0.73 -35.96 -13.14
N GLN A 329 -0.16 -36.86 -13.53
CA GLN A 329 -1.57 -36.83 -13.13
C GLN A 329 -1.76 -36.99 -11.60
N ILE A 330 -1.02 -37.89 -10.94
CA ILE A 330 -1.08 -38.13 -9.48
C ILE A 330 -0.48 -36.96 -8.69
N LEU A 331 0.62 -36.38 -9.20
CA LEU A 331 1.31 -35.24 -8.57
C LEU A 331 0.65 -33.89 -8.88
N GLY A 332 -0.26 -33.82 -9.86
CA GLY A 332 -0.95 -32.60 -10.28
C GLY A 332 -0.03 -31.61 -10.99
N LEU A 333 0.92 -32.11 -11.79
CA LEU A 333 1.98 -31.36 -12.50
C LEU A 333 1.70 -31.17 -13.99
#